data_AF-A0A9D1MXV4-F1
#
_entry.id   AF-A0A9D1MXV4-F1
#
_cell.length_a   1.000
_cell.length_b   1.000
_cell.length_c   1.000
_cell.angle_alpha   90.00
_cell.angle_beta   90.00
_cell.angle_gamma   90.00
#
_symmetry.space_group_name_H-M   'P 1'
#
loop_
_entity.id
_entity.type
_entity.pdbx_description
1 polymer ?
#
loop_
_entity_poly.entity_id
_entity_poly.type
_entity_poly.pdbx_seq_one_letter_code
_entity_poly.pdbx_strand_id
1 'polypeptide(L)'
;MKKLEKVFDVIGEILAVLLVVVYIVAMANAKWGFLDGVPVLEKILNIVIHYGALLLVAVVGLEAMSKRNIILRIIFYLCLAVIVIFLCFPETYNNLIGLIAG
;
A
#
# COMPACT_ATOMS: atom_id res chain seq x y z
N MET A 1 -5.06 24.72 0.17
CA MET A 1 -5.10 23.26 0.40
C MET A 1 -6.42 22.59 0.00
N LYS A 2 -7.59 23.25 0.01
CA LYS A 2 -8.90 22.64 -0.36
C LYS A 2 -8.98 21.94 -1.73
N LYS A 3 -8.23 22.41 -2.75
CA LYS A 3 -8.19 21.74 -4.07
C LYS A 3 -7.39 20.44 -4.07
N LEU A 4 -6.32 20.36 -3.27
CA LEU A 4 -5.45 19.19 -3.22
C LEU A 4 -6.12 18.02 -2.48
N GLU A 5 -6.88 18.36 -1.44
CA GLU A 5 -7.71 17.41 -0.68
C GLU A 5 -8.71 16.68 -1.60
N LYS A 6 -9.43 17.42 -2.45
CA LYS A 6 -10.39 16.84 -3.39
C LYS A 6 -9.73 15.97 -4.47
N VAL A 7 -8.46 16.23 -4.79
CA VAL A 7 -7.70 15.39 -5.74
C VAL A 7 -7.29 14.08 -5.06
N PHE A 8 -6.82 14.11 -3.81
CA PHE A 8 -6.48 12.90 -3.07
C PHE A 8 -7.69 12.03 -2.75
N ASP A 9 -8.84 12.65 -2.45
CA ASP A 9 -10.12 11.96 -2.23
C ASP A 9 -10.52 11.14 -3.47
N VAL A 10 -10.60 11.79 -4.64
CA VAL A 10 -10.94 11.13 -5.91
C VAL A 10 -9.91 10.06 -6.30
N ILE A 11 -8.61 10.33 -6.14
CA ILE A 11 -7.56 9.34 -6.44
C ILE A 11 -7.65 8.16 -5.48
N GLY A 12 -7.92 8.40 -4.19
CA GLY A 12 -8.08 7.37 -3.18
C GLY A 12 -9.26 6.44 -3.46
N GLU A 13 -10.41 7.00 -3.82
CA GLU A 13 -11.60 6.24 -4.22
C GLU A 13 -11.33 5.37 -5.46
N ILE A 14 -10.72 5.94 -6.50
CA ILE A 14 -10.40 5.21 -7.73
C ILE A 14 -9.41 4.07 -7.45
N LEU A 15 -8.37 4.34 -6.67
CA LEU A 15 -7.40 3.32 -6.27
C LEU A 15 -8.04 2.21 -5.46
N ALA A 16 -8.99 2.54 -4.57
CA ALA A 16 -9.72 1.53 -3.79
C ALA A 16 -10.51 0.59 -4.69
N VAL A 17 -11.26 1.13 -5.65
CA VAL A 17 -12.02 0.30 -6.60
C VAL A 17 -11.08 -0.56 -7.45
N LEU A 18 -9.99 0.01 -7.96
CA LEU A 18 -9.00 -0.72 -8.74
C LEU A 18 -8.37 -1.86 -7.93
N LEU A 19 -7.98 -1.61 -6.68
CA LEU A 19 -7.37 -2.61 -5.83
C LEU A 19 -8.33 -3.76 -5.53
N VAL A 20 -9.62 -3.48 -5.31
CA VAL A 20 -10.65 -4.52 -5.14
C VAL A 20 -10.74 -5.42 -6.37
N VAL A 21 -10.75 -4.84 -7.58
CA VAL A 21 -10.76 -5.62 -8.83
C VAL A 21 -9.49 -6.48 -8.94
N VAL A 22 -8.33 -5.90 -8.61
CA VAL A 22 -7.05 -6.63 -8.61
C VAL A 22 -7.07 -7.82 -7.65
N TYR A 23 -7.60 -7.65 -6.43
CA TYR A 23 -7.74 -8.75 -5.48
C TYR A 23 -8.69 -9.85 -5.98
N ILE A 24 -9.82 -9.48 -6.62
CA ILE A 24 -10.74 -10.45 -7.21
C ILE A 24 -10.04 -11.26 -8.30
N VAL A 25 -9.29 -10.59 -9.18
CA VAL A 25 -8.50 -11.24 -10.25
C VAL A 25 -7.44 -12.16 -9.64
N ALA A 26 -6.77 -11.74 -8.57
CA ALA A 26 -5.79 -12.54 -7.86
C ALA A 26 -6.38 -13.82 -7.24
N MET A 27 -7.52 -13.68 -6.57
CA MET A 27 -8.23 -14.82 -5.98
C MET A 27 -8.74 -15.79 -7.06
N ALA A 28 -9.26 -15.26 -8.17
CA ALA A 28 -9.64 -16.07 -9.31
C ALA A 28 -8.42 -16.81 -9.89
N ASN A 29 -7.28 -16.14 -10.02
CA ASN A 29 -6.05 -16.76 -10.53
C ASN A 29 -5.55 -17.85 -9.59
N ALA A 30 -5.59 -17.64 -8.27
CA ALA A 30 -5.19 -18.64 -7.29
C ALA A 30 -6.03 -19.93 -7.36
N LYS A 31 -7.28 -19.85 -7.87
CA LYS A 31 -8.18 -21.00 -8.00
C LYS A 31 -8.08 -21.70 -9.35
N TRP A 32 -7.87 -20.95 -10.44
CA TRP A 32 -7.94 -21.48 -11.81
C TRP A 32 -6.61 -21.46 -12.59
N GLY A 33 -5.56 -20.82 -12.07
CA GLY A 33 -4.22 -20.79 -12.67
C GLY A 33 -4.17 -20.15 -14.06
N PHE A 34 -5.09 -19.24 -14.39
CA PHE A 34 -5.23 -18.74 -15.77
C PHE A 34 -4.09 -17.78 -16.19
N LEU A 35 -3.26 -17.31 -15.25
CA LEU A 35 -2.08 -16.48 -15.51
C LEU A 35 -0.76 -17.26 -15.49
N ASP A 36 -0.78 -18.57 -15.22
CA ASP A 36 0.43 -19.40 -15.15
C ASP A 36 1.20 -19.43 -16.49
N GLY A 37 0.50 -19.15 -17.60
CA GLY A 37 1.09 -19.01 -18.94
C GLY A 37 1.60 -17.60 -19.29
N VAL A 38 1.40 -16.60 -18.42
CA VAL A 38 1.74 -15.19 -18.68
C VAL A 38 2.55 -14.61 -17.50
N PRO A 39 3.86 -14.95 -17.40
CA PRO A 39 4.69 -14.62 -16.24
C PRO A 39 4.83 -13.10 -15.99
N VAL A 40 4.68 -12.28 -17.04
CA VAL A 40 4.70 -10.82 -16.90
C VAL A 40 3.48 -10.31 -16.13
N LEU A 41 2.29 -10.85 -16.43
CA LEU A 41 1.04 -10.41 -15.81
C LEU A 41 0.96 -10.87 -14.36
N GLU A 42 1.43 -12.09 -14.09
CA GLU A 42 1.54 -12.63 -12.74
C GLU A 42 2.50 -11.81 -11.87
N LYS A 43 3.66 -11.42 -12.42
CA LYS A 43 4.62 -10.57 -11.70
C LYS A 43 4.04 -9.19 -11.38
N ILE A 44 3.35 -8.57 -12.34
CA ILE A 44 2.67 -7.29 -12.12
C ILE A 44 1.60 -7.44 -11.04
N LEU A 45 0.78 -8.49 -11.12
CA LEU A 45 -0.28 -8.76 -10.16
C LEU A 45 0.27 -8.90 -8.73
N ASN A 46 1.35 -9.66 -8.56
CA ASN A 46 2.02 -9.83 -7.27
C ASN A 46 2.57 -8.51 -6.72
N ILE A 47 3.16 -7.65 -7.57
CA ILE A 47 3.65 -6.33 -7.18
C ILE A 47 2.47 -5.44 -6.74
N VAL A 48 1.37 -5.42 -7.49
CA VAL A 48 0.20 -4.59 -7.17
C VAL A 48 -0.46 -5.06 -5.88
N ILE A 49 -0.55 -6.36 -5.61
CA ILE A 49 -1.08 -6.88 -4.34
C ILE A 49 -0.18 -6.48 -3.16
N HIS A 50 1.14 -6.58 -3.34
CA HIS A 50 2.10 -6.33 -2.27
C HIS A 50 2.22 -4.84 -1.92
N TYR A 51 2.28 -3.96 -2.91
CA TYR A 51 2.48 -2.52 -2.72
C TYR A 51 1.21 -1.68 -2.86
N GLY A 52 0.16 -2.20 -3.49
CA GLY A 52 -1.07 -1.45 -3.76
C GLY A 52 -1.85 -1.10 -2.51
N ALA A 53 -1.86 -1.98 -1.51
CA ALA A 53 -2.45 -1.69 -0.20
C ALA A 53 -1.71 -0.54 0.52
N LEU A 54 -0.38 -0.51 0.46
CA LEU A 54 0.41 0.58 1.01
C LEU A 54 0.09 1.90 0.32
N LEU A 55 0.03 1.89 -1.02
CA LEU A 55 -0.25 3.08 -1.82
C LEU A 55 -1.66 3.63 -1.51
N LEU A 56 -2.64 2.75 -1.35
CA LEU A 56 -4.00 3.13 -0.96
C LEU A 56 -4.05 3.75 0.44
N VAL A 57 -3.41 3.11 1.44
CA VAL A 57 -3.33 3.63 2.81
C VAL A 57 -2.62 4.99 2.85
N ALA A 58 -1.57 5.17 2.03
CA ALA A 58 -0.88 6.43 1.92
C ALA A 58 -1.80 7.55 1.40
N VAL A 59 -2.51 7.31 0.29
CA VAL A 59 -3.38 8.30 -0.34
C VAL A 59 -4.56 8.66 0.55
N VAL A 60 -5.31 7.66 1.02
CA VAL A 60 -6.50 7.88 1.86
C VAL A 60 -6.11 8.44 3.24
N GLY A 61 -5.02 7.95 3.82
CA GLY A 61 -4.53 8.44 5.10
C GLY A 61 -4.00 9.89 5.02
N LEU A 62 -3.34 10.26 3.92
CA LEU A 62 -2.93 11.65 3.65
C LEU A 62 -4.15 12.58 3.54
N GLU A 63 -5.19 12.15 2.86
CA GLU A 63 -6.44 12.90 2.72
C GLU A 63 -7.15 13.07 4.08
N ALA A 64 -7.33 11.98 4.81
CA ALA A 64 -7.97 11.98 6.13
C ALA A 64 -7.22 12.85 7.15
N MET A 65 -5.88 12.81 7.14
CA MET A 65 -5.05 13.60 8.05
C MET A 65 -4.92 15.06 7.65
N SER A 66 -5.17 15.43 6.39
CA SER A 66 -5.16 16.83 5.97
C SER A 66 -6.28 17.66 6.62
N LYS A 67 -7.30 17.01 7.19
CA LYS A 67 -8.47 17.65 7.86
C LYS A 67 -8.36 17.66 9.39
N ARG A 68 -7.29 17.09 9.97
CA ARG A 68 -7.14 16.85 11.41
C ARG A 68 -5.99 17.69 12.03
N ASN A 69 -5.87 17.60 13.35
CA ASN A 69 -4.83 18.30 14.11
C ASN A 69 -3.41 17.93 13.64
N ILE A 70 -2.51 18.91 13.65
CA ILE A 70 -1.10 18.77 13.22
C ILE A 70 -0.39 17.61 13.94
N ILE A 71 -0.69 17.38 15.22
CA ILE A 71 -0.09 16.29 16.01
C ILE A 71 -0.41 14.92 15.39
N LEU A 72 -1.67 14.66 15.03
CA LEU A 72 -2.08 13.40 14.42
C LEU A 72 -1.41 13.21 13.05
N ARG A 73 -1.28 14.29 12.28
CA ARG A 73 -0.64 14.27 10.98
C ARG A 73 0.84 13.86 11.06
N ILE A 74 1.56 14.37 12.05
CA ILE A 74 2.97 14.00 12.30
C ILE A 74 3.09 12.52 12.68
N ILE A 75 2.24 12.04 13.59
CA ILE A 75 2.23 10.62 13.99
C ILE A 75 1.97 9.72 12.78
N PHE A 76 1.00 10.08 11.94
CA PHE A 76 0.71 9.32 10.72
C PHE A 76 1.89 9.27 9.76
N TYR A 77 2.59 10.39 9.55
CA TYR A 77 3.77 10.42 8.70
C TYR A 77 4.90 9.55 9.23
N LEU A 78 5.11 9.54 10.56
CA LEU A 78 6.08 8.65 11.20
C LEU A 78 5.70 7.18 10.99
N CYS A 79 4.45 6.80 11.25
CA CYS A 79 3.98 5.43 11.03
C CYS A 79 4.14 5.01 9.56
N LEU A 80 3.77 5.88 8.62
CA LEU A 80 3.88 5.62 7.20
C LEU A 80 5.34 5.47 6.76
N ALA A 81 6.24 6.32 7.26
CA ALA A 81 7.67 6.22 6.99
C ALA A 81 8.25 4.89 7.51
N VAL A 82 7.87 4.47 8.72
CA VAL A 82 8.29 3.17 9.29
C VAL A 82 7.84 2.02 8.41
N ILE A 83 6.57 2.02 7.96
CA ILE A 83 6.06 0.97 7.06
C ILE A 83 6.83 0.94 5.75
N VAL A 84 7.09 2.10 5.14
CA VAL A 84 7.85 2.20 3.88
C VAL A 84 9.28 1.68 4.07
N ILE A 85 9.94 2.03 5.18
CA ILE A 85 11.29 1.54 5.48
C ILE A 85 11.29 0.02 5.58
N PHE A 86 10.36 -0.57 6.34
CA PHE A 86 10.30 -2.02 6.48
C PHE A 86 9.91 -2.75 5.19
N LEU A 87 9.03 -2.18 4.37
CA LEU A 87 8.59 -2.79 3.11
C LEU A 87 9.64 -2.69 2.00
N CYS A 88 10.42 -1.60 1.96
CA CYS A 88 11.46 -1.39 0.95
C CYS A 88 12.84 -1.90 1.37
N PHE A 89 13.12 -2.00 2.67
CA PHE A 89 14.40 -2.45 3.23
C PHE A 89 14.19 -3.64 4.18
N PRO A 90 13.87 -4.83 3.64
CA PRO A 90 13.65 -6.03 4.45
C PRO A 90 14.90 -6.47 5.23
N GLU A 91 16.10 -6.11 4.76
CA GLU A 91 17.36 -6.24 5.48
C GLU A 91 17.35 -5.50 6.83
N THR A 92 16.76 -4.30 6.89
CA THR A 92 16.65 -3.51 8.13
C THR A 92 15.73 -4.21 9.13
N TYR A 93 14.65 -4.84 8.67
CA TYR A 93 13.78 -5.68 9.50
C TYR A 93 14.53 -6.90 10.07
N ASN A 94 15.21 -7.66 9.21
CA ASN A 94 15.94 -8.87 9.61
C ASN A 94 17.04 -8.55 10.64
N ASN A 95 17.77 -7.44 10.44
CA ASN A 95 18.81 -7.01 11.37
C ASN A 95 18.24 -6.53 12.71
N LEU A 96 17.07 -5.87 12.72
CA LEU A 96 16.42 -5.45 13.97
C LEU A 96 15.86 -6.64 14.77
N ILE A 97 15.27 -7.64 14.11
CA ILE A 97 14.85 -8.88 14.78
C ILE A 97 16.06 -9.67 15.27
N GLY A 98 17.10 -9.79 14.45
CA GLY A 98 18.35 -10.47 14.84
C GLY A 98 19.04 -9.83 16.03
N LEU A 99 18.86 -8.52 16.25
CA LEU A 99 19.42 -7.77 17.38
C LEU A 99 18.58 -7.89 18.67
N ILE A 100 17.28 -8.21 18.56
CA ILE A 100 16.39 -8.45 19.71
C ILE A 100 16.41 -9.94 20.13
N ALA A 101 16.69 -10.85 19.21
CA ALA A 101 16.71 -12.30 19.43
C ALA A 101 18.09 -12.88 19.80
N GLY A 102 19.15 -12.06 19.81
CA GLY A 102 20.50 -12.40 20.29
C GLY A 102 20.78 -11.75 21.65
#